data_AF-A0A931YK35-F1
#
_entry.id   AF-A0A931YK35-F1
#
_cell.length_a   1.000
_cell.length_b   1.000
_cell.length_c   1.000
_cell.angle_alpha   90.00
_cell.angle_beta   90.00
_cell.angle_gamma   90.00
#
_symmetry.space_group_name_H-M   'P 1'
#
loop_
_entity.id
_entity.type
_entity.pdbx_description
1 polymer ?
#
loop_
_entity_poly.entity_id
_entity_poly.type
_entity_poly.pdbx_seq_one_letter_code
_entity_poly.pdbx_strand_id
1 'polypeptide(L)' 'VGTDGFPVTEGARVTKDTVNVAPGERYDIEFVAEEPGTWIFHCHILHHVTNDDREPGGLLFVVKVVE' A
#
# COMPACT_ATOMS: atom_id res chain seq x y z
N VAL A 1 4.80 10.60 -6.21
CA VAL A 1 5.26 9.29 -6.74
C VAL A 1 6.78 9.22 -6.90
N GLY A 2 7.43 8.15 -6.43
CA GLY A 2 8.89 7.96 -6.43
C GLY A 2 9.34 6.50 -6.31
N THR A 3 10.58 6.20 -6.71
CA THR A 3 11.23 4.88 -6.56
C THR A 3 12.65 5.06 -6.04
N ASP A 4 12.98 4.36 -4.95
CA ASP A 4 14.27 4.42 -4.24
C ASP A 4 14.74 5.84 -3.87
N GLY A 5 13.79 6.74 -3.63
CA GLY A 5 14.04 8.15 -3.28
C GLY A 5 14.22 9.07 -4.49
N PHE A 6 14.10 8.54 -5.72
CA PHE A 6 14.10 9.35 -6.94
C PHE A 6 12.67 9.59 -7.44
N PRO A 7 12.35 10.81 -7.89
CA PRO A 7 11.01 11.09 -8.42
C PRO A 7 10.78 10.33 -9.73
N VAL A 8 9.58 9.76 -9.88
CA VAL A 8 9.14 9.15 -11.15
C VAL A 8 8.59 10.24 -12.05
N THR A 9 9.08 10.31 -13.29
CA THR A 9 8.62 11.26 -14.30
C THR A 9 7.14 11.06 -14.58
N GLU A 10 6.41 12.14 -14.86
CA GLU A 10 4.95 12.09 -15.04
C GLU A 10 4.51 11.04 -16.07
N GLY A 11 5.16 10.97 -17.23
CA GLY A 11 4.86 10.00 -18.28
C GLY A 11 5.24 8.54 -17.96
N ALA A 12 5.98 8.30 -16.88
CA ALA A 12 6.34 6.96 -16.40
C ALA A 12 5.58 6.53 -15.14
N ARG A 13 4.72 7.40 -14.58
CA ARG A 13 3.86 7.03 -13.44
C ARG A 13 2.80 6.05 -13.90
N VAL A 14 2.48 5.10 -13.02
CA VAL A 14 1.49 4.06 -13.28
C VAL A 14 0.53 3.96 -12.09
N THR A 15 -0.76 3.84 -12.38
CA THR A 15 -1.79 3.55 -11.37
C THR A 15 -1.77 2.05 -11.08
N LYS A 16 -1.72 1.69 -9.80
CA LYS A 16 -1.70 0.31 -9.33
C LYS A 16 -2.54 0.18 -8.06
N ASP A 17 -3.17 -0.97 -7.88
CA ASP A 17 -3.77 -1.39 -6.60
C ASP A 17 -2.73 -2.01 -5.65
N THR A 18 -1.76 -2.75 -6.20
CA THR A 18 -0.77 -3.52 -5.45
C THR A 18 0.64 -3.20 -5.93
N VAL A 19 1.55 -2.99 -4.98
CA VAL A 19 2.99 -2.77 -5.26
C VAL A 19 3.79 -3.84 -4.53
N ASN A 20 4.58 -4.61 -5.28
CA ASN A 20 5.58 -5.50 -4.71
C ASN A 20 6.78 -4.67 -4.24
N VAL A 21 7.18 -4.86 -2.99
CA VAL A 21 8.33 -4.18 -2.39
C VAL A 21 9.32 -5.24 -1.93
N ALA A 22 10.46 -5.33 -2.60
CA ALA A 22 11.53 -6.26 -2.22
C ALA A 22 12.45 -5.66 -1.13
N PRO A 23 13.28 -6.48 -0.45
CA PRO A 23 14.22 -5.97 0.55
C PRO A 23 15.14 -4.88 -0.01
N GLY A 24 15.13 -3.71 0.63
CA GLY A 24 15.95 -2.55 0.25
C GLY A 24 15.30 -1.58 -0.74
N GLU A 25 14.19 -1.98 -1.37
CA GLU A 25 13.41 -1.09 -2.25
C GLU A 25 12.56 -0.11 -1.44
N ARG A 26 12.31 1.07 -2.02
CA ARG A 26 11.39 2.08 -1.48
C ARG A 26 10.50 2.60 -2.59
N TYR A 27 9.22 2.81 -2.28
CA TYR A 27 8.25 3.38 -3.21
C TYR A 27 7.47 4.49 -2.52
N ASP A 28 7.40 5.65 -3.18
CA ASP A 28 6.50 6.72 -2.76
C ASP A 28 5.25 6.64 -3.64
N ILE A 29 4.09 6.42 -3.02
CA ILE A 29 2.79 6.35 -3.69
C ILE A 29 1.95 7.59 -3.36
N GLU A 30 0.99 7.89 -4.23
CA GLU A 30 -0.05 8.89 -3.97
C GLU A 30 -1.40 8.32 -4.39
N PHE A 31 -2.46 8.67 -3.67
CA PHE A 31 -3.83 8.34 -4.02
C PHE A 31 -4.75 9.48 -3.58
N VAL A 32 -5.90 9.61 -4.24
CA VAL A 32 -6.94 10.56 -3.86
C VAL A 32 -7.99 9.81 -3.05
N ALA A 33 -8.29 10.31 -1.85
CA ALA A 33 -9.32 9.74 -0.99
C ALA A 33 -10.71 10.25 -1.44
N GLU A 34 -11.21 9.73 -2.55
CA GLU A 34 -12.44 10.21 -3.20
C GLU A 34 -13.72 9.76 -2.50
N GLU A 35 -13.74 8.53 -1.97
CA GLU A 35 -14.96 7.88 -1.46
C GLU A 35 -14.93 7.72 0.08
N PRO A 36 -15.85 8.36 0.83
CA PRO A 36 -16.00 8.16 2.27
C PRO A 36 -16.20 6.69 2.61
N GLY A 37 -15.49 6.20 3.63
CA GLY A 37 -15.53 4.79 3.95
C GLY A 37 -14.37 4.32 4.81
N THR A 38 -14.35 3.01 5.04
CA THR A 38 -13.29 2.31 5.78
C THR A 38 -12.61 1.35 4.82
N TRP A 39 -11.41 1.69 4.39
CA TRP A 39 -10.67 0.98 3.35
C TRP A 39 -9.49 0.24 3.99
N ILE A 40 -9.38 -1.07 3.72
CA ILE A 40 -8.25 -1.87 4.19
C ILE A 40 -7.06 -1.60 3.28
N PHE A 41 -5.90 -1.38 3.89
CA PHE A 41 -4.61 -1.33 3.21
C PHE A 41 -3.70 -2.37 3.85
N HIS A 42 -3.26 -3.37 3.08
CA HIS A 42 -2.54 -4.52 3.64
C HIS A 42 -1.56 -5.16 2.65
N CYS A 43 -0.72 -6.06 3.16
CA CYS A 43 0.11 -6.92 2.32
C CYS A 43 -0.72 -8.03 1.68
N HIS A 44 -0.59 -8.26 0.38
CA HIS A 44 -1.33 -9.28 -0.35
C HIS A 44 -0.64 -10.67 -0.34
N ILE A 45 0.36 -10.87 0.53
CA ILE A 45 1.00 -12.17 0.75
C ILE A 45 0.32 -12.83 1.95
N LEU A 46 -0.31 -13.99 1.75
CA LEU A 46 -1.24 -14.60 2.71
C LEU A 46 -0.67 -14.77 4.13
N HIS A 47 0.55 -15.30 4.26
CA HIS A 47 1.16 -15.51 5.57
C HIS A 47 1.71 -14.22 6.21
N HIS A 48 1.65 -13.07 5.51
CA HIS A 48 2.04 -11.76 6.06
C HIS A 48 0.86 -11.03 6.72
N VAL A 49 -0.36 -11.56 6.65
CA VAL A 49 -1.55 -11.00 7.31
C VAL A 49 -1.96 -11.80 8.56
N THR A 50 -1.00 -12.49 9.18
CA THR A 50 -1.19 -13.29 10.39
C THR A 50 -0.23 -12.85 11.50
N ASN A 51 -0.59 -13.14 12.75
CA ASN A 51 0.31 -13.12 13.91
C ASN A 51 0.35 -14.53 14.50
N ASP A 52 1.46 -15.25 14.34
CA ASP A 52 1.57 -16.65 14.78
C ASP A 52 0.39 -17.50 14.25
N ASP A 53 0.20 -17.45 12.92
CA ASP A 53 -0.88 -18.13 12.18
C ASP A 53 -2.31 -17.78 12.61
N ARG A 54 -2.50 -16.66 13.34
CA ARG A 54 -3.84 -16.13 13.67
C ARG A 54 -4.18 -14.91 12.85
N GLU A 55 -5.38 -14.92 12.29
CA GLU A 55 -5.97 -13.81 11.53
C GLU A 55 -7.07 -13.07 12.33
N PRO A 56 -7.24 -11.75 12.14
CA PRO A 56 -6.38 -10.86 11.35
C PRO A 56 -5.10 -10.48 12.12
N GLY A 57 -3.99 -10.30 11.40
CA GLY A 57 -2.70 -9.88 11.98
C GLY A 57 -1.73 -9.32 10.95
N GLY A 58 -0.45 -9.19 11.34
CA GLY A 58 0.63 -8.81 10.45
C GLY A 58 0.52 -7.41 9.83
N LEU A 59 0.83 -7.31 8.54
CA LEU A 59 0.93 -6.06 7.79
C LEU A 59 -0.44 -5.60 7.28
N LEU A 60 -1.25 -5.08 8.19
CA LEU A 60 -2.60 -4.57 7.92
C LEU A 60 -2.80 -3.23 8.63
N PHE A 61 -3.37 -2.26 7.91
CA PHE A 61 -3.92 -1.05 8.50
C PHE A 61 -5.19 -0.61 7.75
N VAL A 62 -5.84 0.43 8.27
CA VAL A 62 -7.09 0.93 7.75
C VAL A 62 -6.95 2.43 7.46
N VAL A 63 -7.41 2.82 6.27
CA VAL A 63 -7.60 4.22 5.89
C VAL A 63 -9.07 4.56 6.07
N LYS A 64 -9.36 5.50 6.98
CA LYS A 64 -10.72 6.00 7.18
C LYS A 64 -10.86 7.34 6.46
N VAL A 65 -11.70 7.35 5.43
CA VAL A 65 -12.06 8.56 4.69
C VAL A 65 -13.38 9.08 5.26
N VAL A 66 -13.37 10.34 5.69
CA VAL A 66 -14.52 11.02 6.30
C VAL A 66 -14.92 12.20 5.42
N GLU A 67 -16.18 12.63 5.54
CA GLU A 67 -16.69 13.85 4.93
C GLU A 67 -16.08 15.12 5.55
#